data_AF-A0A519E910-F1
#
_entry.id   AF-A0A519E910-F1
#
_cell.length_a   1.000
_cell.length_b   1.000
_cell.length_c   1.000
_cell.angle_alpha   90.00
_cell.angle_beta   90.00
_cell.angle_gamma   90.00
#
_symmetry.space_group_name_H-M   'P 1'
#
loop_
_entity.id
_entity.type
_entity.pdbx_description
1 polymer ?
#
loop_
_entity_poly.entity_id
_entity_poly.type
_entity_poly.pdbx_seq_one_letter_code
_entity_poly.pdbx_strand_id
1 'polypeptide(L)'
;MGFNLISGYFKGPAYLNAVNLPAVNVQLGSVVFSQELLGGEDDVVVFTLNNGMVKTAEVDGSGGLLASKMLTNQKFYDDDRSTTFSTGDDALTEAYHTKADGLAAEIYMGRGNDTVSNGFYKGIVDGGDGNDKIDGKQGDDIIFGGKGNDILTGGSDEDVFVFDTALNASTNVDKITDFSVADDIMHLDNAAFKALSNGNLGSSQFAKNSTGVASDSSDRIIYETDTGNLFYDVDGNGSGAAVKFGVLGKDLVLTAQDFFIV
;
A
#
# COMPACT_ATOMS: atom_id res chain seq x y z
N MET A 1 -0.13 33.47 39.50
CA MET A 1 0.71 32.50 40.21
C MET A 1 0.77 31.26 39.34
N GLY A 2 1.88 31.08 38.62
CA GLY A 2 2.04 29.97 37.67
C GLY A 2 2.47 28.70 38.41
N PHE A 3 1.90 27.56 38.01
CA PHE A 3 2.26 26.24 38.52
C PHE A 3 3.42 25.66 37.70
N ASN A 4 4.41 25.08 38.39
CA ASN A 4 5.49 24.28 37.80
C ASN A 4 5.05 22.81 37.76
N LEU A 5 5.34 22.12 36.65
CA LEU A 5 5.42 20.66 36.62
C LEU A 5 6.88 20.27 36.30
N ILE A 6 7.41 19.33 37.07
CA ILE A 6 8.78 18.83 37.03
C ILE A 6 8.77 17.55 36.19
N SER A 7 9.60 17.45 35.15
CA SER A 7 10.03 16.16 34.58
C SER A 7 11.55 16.07 34.60
N GLY A 8 12.06 14.86 34.87
CA GLY A 8 13.48 14.51 34.89
C GLY A 8 13.71 13.25 34.06
N TYR A 9 14.89 13.15 33.45
CA TYR A 9 15.31 12.08 32.55
C TYR A 9 16.69 11.49 32.90
N PHE A 10 16.91 10.22 32.54
CA PHE A 10 18.23 9.56 32.43
C PHE A 10 18.27 8.68 31.15
N LYS A 11 19.40 8.65 30.41
CA LYS A 11 19.72 7.75 29.28
C LYS A 11 21.23 7.35 29.32
N GLY A 12 21.60 6.12 28.90
CA GLY A 12 22.96 5.78 28.40
C GLY A 12 23.72 4.56 29.03
N PRO A 13 24.40 3.68 28.24
CA PRO A 13 24.75 2.32 28.63
C PRO A 13 26.17 2.17 29.22
N ALA A 14 26.26 2.41 30.51
CA ALA A 14 27.02 1.63 31.50
C ALA A 14 26.88 2.42 32.78
N TYR A 15 25.89 2.07 33.62
CA TYR A 15 25.65 2.67 34.93
C TYR A 15 26.07 4.14 35.09
N LEU A 16 25.09 5.04 34.90
CA LEU A 16 25.01 6.36 35.53
C LEU A 16 26.04 7.42 35.08
N ASN A 17 25.54 8.45 34.38
CA ASN A 17 25.73 9.87 34.75
C ASN A 17 24.78 10.74 33.93
N ALA A 18 23.65 11.14 34.53
CA ALA A 18 22.75 12.15 33.97
C ALA A 18 23.51 13.45 33.70
N VAL A 19 23.47 13.90 32.46
CA VAL A 19 23.59 15.33 32.16
C VAL A 19 22.17 15.89 32.26
N ASN A 20 21.89 16.54 33.37
CA ASN A 20 20.63 17.21 33.65
C ASN A 20 20.54 18.49 32.79
N LEU A 21 20.01 18.39 31.56
CA LEU A 21 19.70 19.56 30.75
C LEU A 21 18.25 20.02 31.07
N PRO A 22 18.04 21.30 31.40
CA PRO A 22 16.71 21.81 31.70
C PRO A 22 15.84 21.79 30.44
N ALA A 23 14.57 21.39 30.59
CA ALA A 23 13.55 21.49 29.55
C ALA A 23 13.53 22.92 28.97
N VAL A 24 13.88 23.09 27.70
CA VAL A 24 13.84 24.39 27.02
C VAL A 24 12.46 24.55 26.39
N ASN A 25 11.56 25.24 27.09
CA ASN A 25 10.30 25.69 26.52
C ASN A 25 10.58 26.88 25.58
N VAL A 26 10.68 26.63 24.27
CA VAL A 26 10.74 27.71 23.26
C VAL A 26 9.32 28.06 22.85
N GLN A 27 8.75 29.14 23.37
CA GLN A 27 7.43 29.61 22.94
C GLN A 27 7.58 30.61 21.79
N LEU A 28 7.22 30.19 20.57
CA LEU A 28 7.08 31.07 19.40
C LEU A 28 5.59 31.16 19.02
N GLY A 29 4.89 32.14 19.58
CA GLY A 29 3.44 32.28 19.39
C GLY A 29 2.63 31.21 20.14
N SER A 30 1.39 30.96 19.70
CA SER A 30 0.41 30.13 20.42
C SER A 30 0.70 28.61 20.40
N VAL A 31 1.82 28.18 19.82
CA VAL A 31 2.23 26.76 19.79
C VAL A 31 2.93 26.39 21.10
N VAL A 32 2.49 25.30 21.73
CA VAL A 32 3.14 24.72 22.93
C VAL A 32 4.00 23.55 22.49
N PHE A 33 5.27 23.53 22.91
CA PHE A 33 6.20 22.44 22.68
C PHE A 33 6.34 21.65 23.98
N SER A 34 6.10 20.33 23.94
CA SER A 34 6.44 19.42 25.04
C SER A 34 7.28 18.28 24.48
N GLN A 35 8.55 18.21 24.89
CA GLN A 35 9.47 17.13 24.55
C GLN A 35 9.45 16.09 25.67
N GLU A 36 9.06 14.84 25.37
CA GLU A 36 9.32 13.68 26.20
C GLU A 36 10.37 12.82 25.50
N LEU A 37 11.64 12.97 25.89
CA LEU A 37 12.76 12.16 25.39
C LEU A 37 12.83 10.82 26.13
N LEU A 38 11.92 9.89 25.86
CA LEU A 38 11.94 8.58 26.50
C LEU A 38 13.14 7.76 26.01
N GLY A 39 14.29 7.91 26.67
CA GLY A 39 14.84 6.75 27.35
C GLY A 39 15.31 5.47 26.60
N GLY A 40 15.22 5.31 25.28
CA GLY A 40 15.67 4.12 24.50
C GLY A 40 16.00 4.48 23.06
N GLU A 41 16.30 3.54 22.16
CA GLU A 41 16.68 3.88 20.77
C GLU A 41 15.62 4.74 20.06
N ASP A 42 14.36 4.69 20.50
CA ASP A 42 13.23 5.39 19.90
C ASP A 42 12.70 6.54 20.77
N ASP A 43 12.71 7.76 20.23
CA ASP A 43 12.11 8.96 20.82
C ASP A 43 10.81 9.32 20.05
N VAL A 44 9.76 9.90 20.65
CA VAL A 44 8.56 10.39 19.92
C VAL A 44 8.33 11.86 20.24
N VAL A 45 8.12 12.69 19.21
CA VAL A 45 7.80 14.11 19.33
C VAL A 45 6.32 14.33 19.04
N VAL A 46 5.59 14.85 20.04
CA VAL A 46 4.17 15.22 19.91
C VAL A 46 4.03 16.73 19.73
N PHE A 47 3.39 17.15 18.64
CA PHE A 47 3.01 18.54 18.39
C PHE A 47 1.51 18.71 18.58
N THR A 48 1.08 19.68 19.40
CA THR A 48 -0.32 20.10 19.47
C THR A 48 -0.48 21.46 18.80
N LEU A 49 -1.28 21.53 17.75
CA LEU A 49 -1.56 22.75 17.00
C LEU A 49 -2.73 23.52 17.61
N ASN A 50 -2.79 24.82 17.34
CA ASN A 50 -3.77 25.75 17.92
C ASN A 50 -5.22 25.43 17.56
N ASN A 51 -5.45 24.63 16.53
CA ASN A 51 -6.76 24.16 16.10
C ASN A 51 -7.14 22.80 16.73
N GLY A 52 -6.34 22.29 17.66
CA GLY A 52 -6.56 21.01 18.33
C GLY A 52 -6.05 19.79 17.55
N MET A 53 -5.35 19.98 16.41
CA MET A 53 -4.71 18.86 15.70
C MET A 53 -3.47 18.40 16.45
N VAL A 54 -3.37 17.10 16.70
CA VAL A 54 -2.19 16.45 17.27
C VAL A 54 -1.39 15.83 16.11
N LYS A 55 -0.11 16.14 16.03
CA LYS A 55 0.84 15.47 15.14
C LYS A 55 1.83 14.69 15.99
N THR A 56 2.11 13.46 15.64
CA THR A 56 3.15 12.63 16.26
C THR A 56 4.22 12.37 15.22
N ALA A 57 5.47 12.58 15.57
CA ALA A 57 6.62 12.15 14.78
C ALA A 57 7.39 11.14 15.62
N GLU A 58 7.55 9.93 15.12
CA GLU A 58 8.47 8.95 15.68
C GLU A 58 9.90 9.35 15.33
N VAL A 59 10.82 9.09 16.25
CA VAL A 59 12.27 9.30 16.19
C VAL A 59 12.89 7.97 16.63
N ASP A 60 12.53 6.96 15.85
CA ASP A 60 13.27 5.77 15.42
C ASP A 60 13.69 4.65 16.36
N GLY A 61 13.29 3.43 15.96
CA GLY A 61 14.05 2.21 16.17
C GLY A 61 13.21 0.94 16.30
N SER A 62 12.02 0.89 15.69
CA SER A 62 11.40 -0.28 15.06
C SER A 62 9.89 -0.08 14.85
N GLY A 63 9.51 0.63 13.78
CA GLY A 63 8.20 0.56 13.15
C GLY A 63 6.99 0.81 14.07
N GLY A 64 6.62 2.07 14.26
CA GLY A 64 5.47 2.45 15.06
C GLY A 64 4.12 2.18 14.39
N LEU A 65 3.31 1.37 15.06
CA LEU A 65 1.87 1.21 14.78
C LEU A 65 1.12 2.50 15.09
N LEU A 66 0.63 3.19 14.06
CA LEU A 66 -0.19 4.39 14.24
C LEU A 66 -1.65 3.99 14.53
N ALA A 67 -2.07 4.11 15.80
CA ALA A 67 -3.47 3.89 16.18
C ALA A 67 -4.33 5.07 15.67
N SER A 68 -5.24 4.75 14.76
CA SER A 68 -6.05 5.69 13.98
C SER A 68 -7.10 6.43 14.81
N LYS A 69 -7.12 7.75 14.66
CA LYS A 69 -8.34 8.51 14.37
C LYS A 69 -7.94 9.86 13.78
N MET A 70 -8.13 10.02 12.47
CA MET A 70 -7.90 11.27 11.72
C MET A 70 -6.42 11.64 11.52
N LEU A 71 -5.66 10.82 10.80
CA LEU A 71 -4.38 11.25 10.20
C LEU A 71 -4.60 11.72 8.76
N THR A 72 -5.61 12.56 8.52
CA THR A 72 -5.76 13.19 7.21
C THR A 72 -4.59 14.16 6.99
N ASN A 73 -3.80 13.92 5.93
CA ASN A 73 -2.78 14.84 5.42
C ASN A 73 -1.44 14.86 6.21
N GLN A 74 -0.83 13.69 6.42
CA GLN A 74 0.48 13.58 7.07
C GLN A 74 1.57 13.12 6.08
N LYS A 75 2.66 13.89 6.01
CA LYS A 75 3.93 13.46 5.43
C LYS A 75 4.64 12.64 6.51
N PHE A 76 4.67 11.33 6.36
CA PHE A 76 5.47 10.47 7.21
C PHE A 76 6.89 10.44 6.67
N TYR A 77 7.84 10.74 7.55
CA TYR A 77 9.26 10.55 7.33
C TYR A 77 9.67 9.46 8.30
N ASP A 78 9.71 8.23 7.81
CA ASP A 78 10.14 7.06 8.58
C ASP A 78 11.52 6.63 8.06
N ASP A 79 12.47 6.40 8.97
CA ASP A 79 13.80 5.83 8.63
C ASP A 79 13.75 4.29 8.64
N ASP A 80 12.74 3.69 9.29
CA ASP A 80 12.49 2.25 9.36
C ASP A 80 11.76 1.70 8.11
N ARG A 81 11.41 2.57 7.16
CA ARG A 81 10.90 2.25 5.81
C ARG A 81 9.53 1.57 5.80
N SER A 82 8.83 1.48 6.92
CA SER A 82 7.57 0.75 7.03
C SER A 82 6.50 1.57 7.74
N THR A 83 5.54 2.08 6.98
CA THR A 83 4.34 2.70 7.56
C THR A 83 3.23 1.67 7.68
N THR A 84 2.83 1.34 8.91
CA THR A 84 1.75 0.38 9.19
C THR A 84 0.57 1.06 9.87
N PHE A 85 -0.60 1.00 9.23
CA PHE A 85 -1.90 1.34 9.79
C PHE A 85 -2.63 0.06 10.18
N SER A 86 -3.70 0.15 10.98
CA SER A 86 -4.29 -1.02 11.64
C SER A 86 -5.78 -1.21 11.40
N THR A 87 -6.59 -0.18 11.65
CA THR A 87 -8.05 -0.26 11.54
C THR A 87 -8.66 1.08 11.20
N GLY A 88 -9.77 1.06 10.47
CA GLY A 88 -10.51 2.26 10.09
C GLY A 88 -9.98 2.88 8.81
N ASP A 89 -10.79 3.74 8.20
CA ASP A 89 -10.44 4.39 6.94
C ASP A 89 -9.29 5.41 7.18
N ASP A 90 -8.13 5.13 6.63
CA ASP A 90 -6.88 5.87 6.76
C ASP A 90 -6.44 6.50 5.42
N ALA A 91 -5.65 7.57 5.48
CA ALA A 91 -5.23 8.32 4.29
C ALA A 91 -3.76 8.73 4.35
N LEU A 92 -2.94 8.10 3.51
CA LEU A 92 -1.54 8.44 3.27
C LEU A 92 -1.42 9.21 1.95
N THR A 93 -1.41 10.55 2.02
CA THR A 93 -1.53 11.39 0.82
C THR A 93 -0.21 11.76 0.15
N GLU A 94 0.94 11.57 0.82
CA GLU A 94 2.28 11.69 0.25
C GLU A 94 3.27 10.90 1.13
N ALA A 95 3.56 9.65 0.79
CA ALA A 95 4.70 8.95 1.36
C ALA A 95 5.98 9.62 0.85
N TYR A 96 6.82 10.16 1.74
CA TYR A 96 8.08 10.82 1.34
C TYR A 96 9.24 10.07 1.99
N HIS A 97 9.68 8.99 1.34
CA HIS A 97 10.85 8.25 1.79
C HIS A 97 12.09 9.03 1.33
N THR A 98 12.87 9.53 2.29
CA THR A 98 13.92 10.55 2.04
C THR A 98 15.24 10.05 1.47
N LYS A 99 15.42 8.76 1.19
CA LYS A 99 16.75 8.24 0.84
C LYS A 99 16.82 7.77 -0.61
N ALA A 100 17.75 8.39 -1.33
CA ALA A 100 18.18 8.09 -2.69
C ALA A 100 19.05 6.82 -2.78
N ASP A 101 18.82 5.82 -1.91
CA ASP A 101 19.54 4.54 -1.91
C ASP A 101 18.89 3.48 -2.81
N GLY A 102 17.71 3.77 -3.39
CA GLY A 102 17.02 2.91 -4.34
C GLY A 102 16.25 1.76 -3.69
N LEU A 103 15.99 1.83 -2.38
CA LEU A 103 15.18 0.84 -1.66
C LEU A 103 13.70 1.24 -1.64
N ALA A 104 12.82 0.22 -1.62
CA ALA A 104 11.38 0.42 -1.68
C ALA A 104 10.81 0.97 -0.36
N ALA A 105 9.85 1.89 -0.44
CA ALA A 105 8.95 2.19 0.68
C ALA A 105 8.06 0.97 0.97
N GLU A 106 7.84 0.59 2.23
CA GLU A 106 6.85 -0.44 2.59
C GLU A 106 5.65 0.24 3.28
N ILE A 107 4.46 0.07 2.72
CA ILE A 107 3.22 0.71 3.19
C ILE A 107 2.18 -0.38 3.40
N TYR A 108 1.66 -0.50 4.61
CA TYR A 108 0.62 -1.45 4.99
C TYR A 108 -0.56 -0.70 5.61
N MET A 109 -1.73 -0.68 4.96
CA MET A 109 -2.87 0.13 5.41
C MET A 109 -3.81 -0.63 6.38
N GLY A 110 -3.85 -1.96 6.29
CA GLY A 110 -4.47 -2.79 7.32
C GLY A 110 -5.95 -3.06 7.07
N ARG A 111 -6.86 -2.40 7.79
CA ARG A 111 -8.31 -2.57 7.58
C ARG A 111 -8.96 -1.22 7.44
N GLY A 112 -9.84 -1.03 6.47
CA GLY A 112 -10.48 0.26 6.21
C GLY A 112 -10.70 0.43 4.73
N ASN A 113 -11.43 1.47 4.33
CA ASN A 113 -11.35 1.94 2.94
C ASN A 113 -10.30 3.02 2.89
N ASP A 114 -9.09 2.65 2.50
CA ASP A 114 -7.90 3.45 2.66
C ASP A 114 -7.56 4.22 1.39
N THR A 115 -6.79 5.30 1.51
CA THR A 115 -6.30 6.06 0.37
C THR A 115 -4.80 6.28 0.49
N VAL A 116 -4.03 5.79 -0.49
CA VAL A 116 -2.57 5.86 -0.52
C VAL A 116 -2.07 6.58 -1.76
N SER A 117 -1.04 7.40 -1.58
CA SER A 117 -0.19 7.93 -2.63
C SER A 117 1.29 7.73 -2.27
N ASN A 118 1.97 6.86 -3.00
CA ASN A 118 3.30 6.30 -2.69
C ASN A 118 4.50 7.18 -3.13
N GLY A 119 4.36 8.50 -3.10
CA GLY A 119 5.53 9.38 -3.27
C GLY A 119 6.07 9.42 -4.71
N PHE A 120 7.40 9.35 -4.89
CA PHE A 120 8.07 9.43 -6.20
C PHE A 120 9.18 8.38 -6.38
N TYR A 121 9.19 7.37 -5.50
CA TYR A 121 10.16 6.30 -5.51
C TYR A 121 9.41 4.98 -5.47
N LYS A 122 10.06 3.93 -5.95
CA LYS A 122 9.61 2.56 -5.78
C LYS A 122 9.05 2.32 -4.38
N GLY A 123 7.88 1.70 -4.31
CA GLY A 123 7.26 1.23 -3.10
C GLY A 123 6.61 -0.14 -3.24
N ILE A 124 6.31 -0.70 -2.09
CA ILE A 124 5.53 -1.90 -1.86
C ILE A 124 4.35 -1.43 -1.04
N VAL A 125 3.16 -1.46 -1.65
CA VAL A 125 1.95 -0.91 -1.05
C VAL A 125 0.93 -2.02 -0.90
N ASP A 126 0.44 -2.23 0.32
CA ASP A 126 -0.62 -3.18 0.65
C ASP A 126 -1.81 -2.43 1.28
N GLY A 127 -2.94 -2.44 0.58
CA GLY A 127 -4.21 -1.86 1.04
C GLY A 127 -4.83 -2.62 2.20
N GLY A 128 -4.68 -3.96 2.24
CA GLY A 128 -5.24 -4.80 3.28
C GLY A 128 -6.73 -5.13 3.08
N ASP A 129 -7.57 -4.94 4.10
CA ASP A 129 -9.00 -5.26 4.04
C ASP A 129 -9.85 -4.00 3.82
N GLY A 130 -10.63 -3.93 2.75
CA GLY A 130 -11.63 -2.91 2.47
C GLY A 130 -11.54 -2.44 1.02
N ASN A 131 -12.22 -1.35 0.64
CA ASN A 131 -12.14 -0.86 -0.74
C ASN A 131 -11.14 0.29 -0.79
N ASP A 132 -9.93 -0.03 -1.20
CA ASP A 132 -8.80 0.87 -1.12
C ASP A 132 -8.60 1.65 -2.42
N LYS A 133 -7.97 2.80 -2.30
CA LYS A 133 -7.52 3.61 -3.43
C LYS A 133 -6.02 3.84 -3.34
N ILE A 134 -5.27 3.18 -4.21
CA ILE A 134 -3.81 3.20 -4.20
C ILE A 134 -3.29 3.87 -5.47
N ASP A 135 -2.37 4.81 -5.31
CA ASP A 135 -1.69 5.55 -6.39
C ASP A 135 -0.16 5.46 -6.16
N GLY A 136 0.50 4.58 -6.93
CA GLY A 136 1.93 4.30 -6.85
C GLY A 136 2.80 5.53 -7.15
N LYS A 137 2.37 6.31 -8.15
CA LYS A 137 3.01 7.52 -8.68
C LYS A 137 4.18 7.26 -9.59
N GLN A 138 5.42 7.31 -9.08
CA GLN A 138 6.62 7.20 -9.88
C GLN A 138 7.54 6.18 -9.24
N GLY A 139 8.18 5.36 -10.07
CA GLY A 139 9.09 4.29 -9.68
C GLY A 139 8.41 2.94 -9.79
N ASP A 140 9.23 1.89 -9.87
CA ASP A 140 8.75 0.52 -10.12
C ASP A 140 8.02 -0.06 -8.89
N ASP A 141 6.70 0.17 -8.80
CA ASP A 141 5.91 -0.13 -7.61
C ASP A 141 5.38 -1.57 -7.60
N ILE A 142 5.18 -2.11 -6.40
CA ILE A 142 4.48 -3.38 -6.18
C ILE A 142 3.22 -3.07 -5.38
N ILE A 143 2.06 -3.27 -5.98
CA ILE A 143 0.76 -2.87 -5.42
C ILE A 143 -0.09 -4.11 -5.16
N PHE A 144 -0.45 -4.30 -3.90
CA PHE A 144 -1.42 -5.27 -3.42
C PHE A 144 -2.70 -4.49 -3.04
N GLY A 145 -3.80 -4.74 -3.75
CA GLY A 145 -5.11 -4.19 -3.35
C GLY A 145 -5.58 -4.80 -2.04
N GLY A 146 -5.43 -6.12 -1.90
CA GLY A 146 -5.84 -6.87 -0.73
C GLY A 146 -7.23 -7.46 -0.93
N LYS A 147 -8.13 -7.32 0.06
CA LYS A 147 -9.51 -7.78 -0.02
C LYS A 147 -10.45 -6.61 -0.21
N GLY A 148 -11.20 -6.59 -1.29
CA GLY A 148 -12.26 -5.63 -1.52
C GLY A 148 -12.31 -5.24 -2.99
N ASN A 149 -13.05 -4.18 -3.32
CA ASN A 149 -13.02 -3.69 -4.70
C ASN A 149 -12.11 -2.47 -4.74
N ASP A 150 -10.86 -2.72 -5.10
CA ASP A 150 -9.82 -1.70 -4.98
C ASP A 150 -9.69 -0.89 -6.28
N ILE A 151 -9.21 0.35 -6.16
CA ILE A 151 -8.87 1.22 -7.29
C ILE A 151 -7.36 1.43 -7.25
N LEU A 152 -6.68 0.82 -8.21
CA LEU A 152 -5.22 0.78 -8.28
C LEU A 152 -4.74 1.64 -9.45
N THR A 153 -3.77 2.48 -9.19
CA THR A 153 -3.05 3.29 -10.18
C THR A 153 -1.57 3.02 -9.95
N GLY A 154 -0.87 2.48 -10.95
CA GLY A 154 0.58 2.26 -10.86
C GLY A 154 1.31 3.59 -10.98
N GLY A 155 1.03 4.29 -12.08
CA GLY A 155 1.62 5.58 -12.39
C GLY A 155 2.61 5.46 -13.53
N SER A 156 3.85 5.86 -13.31
CA SER A 156 4.92 5.80 -14.29
C SER A 156 6.01 4.84 -13.85
N ASP A 157 6.70 4.26 -14.84
CA ASP A 157 7.74 3.24 -14.71
C ASP A 157 7.14 1.81 -14.69
N GLU A 158 7.90 0.79 -14.30
CA GLU A 158 7.47 -0.62 -14.45
C GLU A 158 6.74 -1.11 -13.18
N ASP A 159 5.42 -1.19 -13.23
CA ASP A 159 4.60 -1.53 -12.04
C ASP A 159 4.13 -2.99 -12.01
N VAL A 160 3.99 -3.53 -10.80
CA VAL A 160 3.47 -4.87 -10.54
C VAL A 160 2.19 -4.80 -9.73
N PHE A 161 1.09 -5.29 -10.30
CA PHE A 161 -0.19 -5.44 -9.60
C PHE A 161 -0.37 -6.89 -9.14
N VAL A 162 -0.49 -7.10 -7.83
CA VAL A 162 -0.54 -8.44 -7.24
C VAL A 162 -1.97 -8.82 -6.85
N PHE A 163 -2.40 -9.99 -7.33
CA PHE A 163 -3.66 -10.63 -6.98
C PHE A 163 -3.38 -11.89 -6.16
N ASP A 164 -3.41 -11.78 -4.83
CA ASP A 164 -3.06 -12.84 -3.88
C ASP A 164 -4.21 -13.26 -2.95
N THR A 165 -5.36 -12.60 -3.05
CA THR A 165 -6.53 -12.88 -2.21
C THR A 165 -7.58 -13.75 -2.91
N ALA A 166 -8.52 -14.27 -2.12
CA ALA A 166 -9.57 -15.16 -2.64
C ALA A 166 -10.50 -14.40 -3.62
N LEU A 167 -10.67 -14.95 -4.82
CA LEU A 167 -11.48 -14.32 -5.87
C LEU A 167 -12.97 -14.30 -5.52
N ASN A 168 -13.63 -13.16 -5.78
CA ASN A 168 -15.07 -13.04 -5.64
C ASN A 168 -15.63 -11.96 -6.58
N ALA A 169 -16.40 -12.38 -7.60
CA ALA A 169 -16.94 -11.47 -8.62
C ALA A 169 -17.91 -10.39 -8.12
N SER A 170 -18.33 -10.43 -6.85
CA SER A 170 -19.22 -9.42 -6.24
C SER A 170 -18.55 -8.53 -5.20
N THR A 171 -17.46 -8.99 -4.58
CA THR A 171 -16.86 -8.31 -3.43
C THR A 171 -15.35 -8.13 -3.52
N ASN A 172 -14.69 -8.73 -4.52
CA ASN A 172 -13.25 -8.69 -4.69
C ASN A 172 -12.91 -8.57 -6.18
N VAL A 173 -13.18 -7.39 -6.74
CA VAL A 173 -12.99 -7.07 -8.16
C VAL A 173 -12.28 -5.73 -8.27
N ASP A 174 -10.98 -5.79 -8.53
CA ASP A 174 -10.15 -4.59 -8.54
C ASP A 174 -10.22 -3.89 -9.89
N LYS A 175 -9.92 -2.59 -9.87
CA LYS A 175 -9.81 -1.77 -11.05
C LYS A 175 -8.43 -1.16 -11.12
N ILE A 176 -7.64 -1.61 -12.10
CA ILE A 176 -6.38 -0.96 -12.46
C ILE A 176 -6.70 0.11 -13.51
N THR A 177 -6.33 1.34 -13.20
CA THR A 177 -6.82 2.52 -13.92
C THR A 177 -5.94 2.95 -15.10
N ASP A 178 -4.68 2.54 -15.13
CA ASP A 178 -3.66 3.06 -16.04
C ASP A 178 -2.69 1.99 -16.60
N PHE A 179 -3.02 0.70 -16.46
CA PHE A 179 -2.17 -0.42 -16.90
C PHE A 179 -1.53 -0.20 -18.28
N SER A 180 -0.19 -0.17 -18.31
CA SER A 180 0.66 -0.09 -19.49
C SER A 180 1.08 -1.49 -19.93
N VAL A 181 0.63 -1.92 -21.12
CA VAL A 181 1.05 -3.21 -21.72
C VAL A 181 2.56 -3.25 -22.00
N ALA A 182 3.22 -2.10 -22.08
CA ALA A 182 4.65 -2.05 -22.36
C ALA A 182 5.52 -2.23 -21.12
N ASP A 183 5.00 -1.82 -19.95
CA ASP A 183 5.80 -1.60 -18.74
C ASP A 183 5.32 -2.45 -17.55
N ASP A 184 4.00 -2.69 -17.44
CA ASP A 184 3.40 -3.28 -16.24
C ASP A 184 3.17 -4.79 -16.34
N ILE A 185 3.14 -5.46 -15.18
CA ILE A 185 2.86 -6.90 -15.07
C ILE A 185 1.80 -7.15 -13.98
N MET A 186 0.90 -8.11 -14.22
CA MET A 186 0.04 -8.67 -13.18
C MET A 186 0.62 -9.95 -12.60
N HIS A 187 0.86 -9.98 -11.29
CA HIS A 187 1.22 -11.18 -10.56
C HIS A 187 -0.02 -11.86 -10.02
N LEU A 188 -0.19 -13.15 -10.34
CA LEU A 188 -1.34 -13.95 -9.90
C LEU A 188 -0.85 -15.07 -8.98
N ASP A 189 -1.24 -15.05 -7.71
CA ASP A 189 -0.84 -16.08 -6.75
C ASP A 189 -1.57 -17.41 -7.03
N ASN A 190 -0.82 -18.49 -7.18
CA ASN A 190 -1.38 -19.82 -7.47
C ASN A 190 -2.36 -20.32 -6.39
N ALA A 191 -2.33 -19.77 -5.17
CA ALA A 191 -3.25 -20.10 -4.09
C ALA A 191 -4.68 -19.62 -4.42
N ALA A 192 -4.80 -18.47 -5.06
CA ALA A 192 -6.05 -17.93 -5.60
C ALA A 192 -6.37 -18.51 -6.99
N PHE A 193 -5.35 -18.68 -7.84
CA PHE A 193 -5.47 -19.13 -9.24
C PHE A 193 -5.05 -20.60 -9.43
N LYS A 194 -5.67 -21.51 -8.69
CA LYS A 194 -5.23 -22.92 -8.47
C LYS A 194 -4.98 -23.80 -9.69
N ALA A 195 -5.52 -23.46 -10.85
CA ALA A 195 -5.29 -24.19 -12.11
C ALA A 195 -4.05 -23.71 -12.87
N LEU A 196 -3.36 -22.68 -12.39
CA LEU A 196 -2.15 -22.13 -12.96
C LEU A 196 -0.91 -22.65 -12.21
N SER A 197 0.20 -22.76 -12.92
CA SER A 197 1.49 -23.18 -12.36
C SER A 197 2.47 -22.01 -12.39
N ASN A 198 3.38 -21.95 -11.43
CA ASN A 198 4.33 -20.85 -11.29
C ASN A 198 5.15 -20.60 -12.55
N GLY A 199 5.45 -19.32 -12.79
CA GLY A 199 6.15 -18.82 -13.95
C GLY A 199 5.23 -18.12 -14.94
N ASN A 200 5.70 -18.01 -16.18
CA ASN A 200 4.95 -17.30 -17.23
C ASN A 200 3.64 -18.03 -17.57
N LEU A 201 2.57 -17.28 -17.77
CA LEU A 201 1.32 -17.82 -18.30
C LEU A 201 1.54 -18.36 -19.72
N GLY A 202 1.09 -19.59 -19.99
CA GLY A 202 1.16 -20.15 -21.33
C GLY A 202 0.25 -19.39 -22.30
N SER A 203 0.69 -19.17 -23.55
CA SER A 203 -0.12 -18.46 -24.55
C SER A 203 -1.45 -19.14 -24.87
N SER A 204 -1.53 -20.47 -24.74
CA SER A 204 -2.77 -21.23 -24.87
C SER A 204 -3.69 -21.15 -23.64
N GLN A 205 -3.24 -20.50 -22.56
CA GLN A 205 -4.02 -20.29 -21.34
C GLN A 205 -4.62 -18.88 -21.28
N PHE A 206 -4.38 -18.06 -22.29
CA PHE A 206 -4.85 -16.68 -22.36
C PHE A 206 -5.79 -16.48 -23.55
N ALA A 207 -7.01 -16.04 -23.26
CA ALA A 207 -7.96 -15.59 -24.26
C ALA A 207 -8.14 -14.07 -24.22
N LYS A 208 -8.29 -13.50 -25.41
CA LYS A 208 -8.69 -12.10 -25.59
C LYS A 208 -9.82 -12.03 -26.61
N ASN A 209 -11.00 -11.60 -26.19
CA ASN A 209 -12.18 -11.51 -27.05
C ASN A 209 -13.20 -10.49 -26.49
N SER A 210 -14.29 -10.23 -27.21
CA SER A 210 -15.31 -9.26 -26.81
C SER A 210 -16.47 -9.86 -26.00
N THR A 211 -16.31 -11.07 -25.45
CA THR A 211 -17.40 -11.79 -24.78
C THR A 211 -17.08 -12.15 -23.34
N GLY A 212 -15.81 -12.08 -22.93
CA GLY A 212 -15.36 -12.51 -21.61
C GLY A 212 -15.47 -14.01 -21.35
N VAL A 213 -15.65 -14.82 -22.41
CA VAL A 213 -15.79 -16.29 -22.32
C VAL A 213 -14.54 -16.96 -22.86
N ALA A 214 -14.15 -18.11 -22.27
CA ALA A 214 -13.11 -18.98 -22.80
C ALA A 214 -13.41 -19.39 -24.26
N SER A 215 -12.38 -19.38 -25.10
CA SER A 215 -12.44 -19.74 -26.52
C SER A 215 -12.20 -21.24 -26.72
N ASP A 216 -11.36 -21.85 -25.89
CA ASP A 216 -11.11 -23.28 -25.84
C ASP A 216 -10.82 -23.75 -24.42
N SER A 217 -10.84 -25.07 -24.19
CA SER A 217 -10.67 -25.70 -22.87
C SER A 217 -9.34 -25.42 -22.14
N SER A 218 -8.34 -24.82 -22.80
CA SER A 218 -7.07 -24.45 -22.17
C SER A 218 -7.04 -23.02 -21.64
N ASP A 219 -7.97 -22.16 -22.05
CA ASP A 219 -8.03 -20.79 -21.55
C ASP A 219 -8.25 -20.78 -20.04
N ARG A 220 -7.53 -19.91 -19.34
CA ARG A 220 -7.60 -19.75 -17.88
C ARG A 220 -7.76 -18.30 -17.50
N ILE A 221 -7.04 -17.41 -18.18
CA ILE A 221 -7.18 -15.96 -18.02
C ILE A 221 -7.83 -15.41 -19.29
N ILE A 222 -8.90 -14.64 -19.13
CA ILE A 222 -9.65 -14.06 -20.22
C ILE A 222 -9.73 -12.55 -20.04
N TYR A 223 -9.31 -11.81 -21.06
CA TYR A 223 -9.50 -10.36 -21.16
C TYR A 223 -10.63 -10.03 -22.12
N GLU A 224 -11.68 -9.39 -21.60
CA GLU A 224 -12.85 -8.93 -22.35
C GLU A 224 -12.59 -7.52 -22.91
N THR A 225 -12.43 -7.40 -24.22
CA THR A 225 -11.87 -6.18 -24.85
C THR A 225 -12.81 -4.97 -24.82
N ASP A 226 -14.13 -5.17 -24.83
CA ASP A 226 -15.14 -4.10 -24.91
C ASP A 226 -15.46 -3.46 -23.54
N THR A 227 -15.27 -4.23 -22.46
CA THR A 227 -15.49 -3.78 -21.09
C THR A 227 -14.20 -3.53 -20.32
N GLY A 228 -13.11 -4.22 -20.68
CA GLY A 228 -11.85 -4.27 -19.93
C GLY A 228 -11.83 -5.31 -18.80
N ASN A 229 -12.86 -6.16 -18.68
CA ASN A 229 -12.94 -7.13 -17.59
C ASN A 229 -11.89 -8.24 -17.73
N LEU A 230 -11.34 -8.67 -16.59
CA LEU A 230 -10.50 -9.84 -16.46
C LEU A 230 -11.25 -10.96 -15.74
N PHE A 231 -11.18 -12.16 -16.30
CA PHE A 231 -11.82 -13.35 -15.75
C PHE A 231 -10.82 -14.48 -15.58
N TYR A 232 -11.02 -15.25 -14.51
CA TYR A 232 -10.36 -16.52 -14.28
C TYR A 232 -11.35 -17.67 -14.48
N ASP A 233 -11.09 -18.52 -15.47
CA ASP A 233 -11.84 -19.73 -15.72
C ASP A 233 -11.04 -20.96 -15.26
N VAL A 234 -11.50 -21.61 -14.19
CA VAL A 234 -10.79 -22.74 -13.58
C VAL A 234 -10.86 -24.01 -14.45
N ASP A 235 -11.98 -24.24 -15.13
CA ASP A 235 -12.17 -25.41 -16.00
C ASP A 235 -11.82 -25.09 -17.47
N GLY A 236 -11.84 -23.81 -17.80
CA GLY A 236 -11.37 -23.22 -19.02
C GLY A 236 -12.21 -23.51 -20.24
N ASN A 237 -13.35 -24.18 -20.13
CA ASN A 237 -14.13 -24.57 -21.31
C ASN A 237 -15.39 -23.71 -21.49
N GLY A 238 -15.52 -22.62 -20.74
CA GLY A 238 -16.65 -21.69 -20.81
C GLY A 238 -17.99 -22.30 -20.35
N SER A 239 -17.98 -23.55 -19.86
CA SER A 239 -19.17 -24.19 -19.27
C SER A 239 -19.22 -24.01 -17.74
N GLY A 240 -18.07 -23.73 -17.11
CA GLY A 240 -17.96 -23.20 -15.76
C GLY A 240 -18.15 -21.68 -15.72
N ALA A 241 -18.60 -21.17 -14.57
CA ALA A 241 -18.67 -19.73 -14.36
C ALA A 241 -17.27 -19.19 -14.10
N ALA A 242 -16.67 -18.54 -15.10
CA ALA A 242 -15.45 -17.77 -14.91
C ALA A 242 -15.68 -16.69 -13.84
N VAL A 243 -14.71 -16.50 -12.96
CA VAL A 243 -14.78 -15.51 -11.89
C VAL A 243 -14.12 -14.23 -12.39
N LYS A 244 -14.91 -13.15 -12.47
CA LYS A 244 -14.35 -11.82 -12.69
C LYS A 244 -13.51 -11.44 -11.48
N PHE A 245 -12.27 -11.02 -11.71
CA PHE A 245 -11.35 -10.61 -10.63
C PHE A 245 -10.77 -9.21 -10.82
N GLY A 246 -10.81 -8.67 -12.04
CA GLY A 246 -10.22 -7.37 -12.31
C GLY A 246 -10.89 -6.62 -13.46
N VAL A 247 -10.55 -5.34 -13.58
CA VAL A 247 -10.94 -4.44 -14.67
C VAL A 247 -9.74 -3.59 -15.05
N LEU A 248 -9.44 -3.55 -16.34
CA LEU A 248 -8.41 -2.70 -16.95
C LEU A 248 -9.04 -1.66 -17.89
N GLY A 249 -8.18 -0.92 -18.60
CA GLY A 249 -8.58 -0.19 -19.81
C GLY A 249 -9.17 -1.12 -20.88
N LYS A 250 -9.88 -0.55 -21.85
CA LYS A 250 -10.48 -1.26 -22.99
C LYS A 250 -9.49 -1.39 -24.14
N ASP A 251 -9.71 -2.36 -25.02
CA ASP A 251 -8.96 -2.56 -26.27
C ASP A 251 -7.42 -2.62 -26.09
N LEU A 252 -6.93 -3.03 -24.92
CA LEU A 252 -5.51 -3.20 -24.67
C LEU A 252 -4.95 -4.35 -25.51
N VAL A 253 -3.70 -4.20 -25.96
CA VAL A 253 -3.01 -5.21 -26.76
C VAL A 253 -2.39 -6.30 -25.86
N LEU A 254 -3.13 -6.72 -24.82
CA LEU A 254 -2.67 -7.71 -23.85
C LEU A 254 -2.36 -9.07 -24.48
N THR A 255 -1.39 -9.74 -23.89
CA THR A 255 -0.93 -11.09 -24.19
C THR A 255 -0.70 -11.86 -22.88
N ALA A 256 -0.39 -13.15 -22.98
CA ALA A 256 -0.02 -13.95 -21.81
C ALA A 256 1.25 -13.46 -21.10
N GLN A 257 2.08 -12.62 -21.74
CA GLN A 257 3.31 -12.11 -21.14
C GLN A 257 3.07 -11.04 -20.07
N ASP A 258 1.87 -10.45 -20.06
CA ASP A 258 1.49 -9.41 -19.09
C ASP A 258 1.03 -10.04 -17.75
N PHE A 259 1.14 -11.36 -17.63
CA PHE A 259 0.76 -12.15 -16.46
C PHE A 259 1.87 -13.09 -16.03
N PHE A 260 2.20 -13.06 -14.74
CA PHE A 260 3.18 -13.95 -14.12
C PHE A 260 2.57 -14.65 -12.90
N ILE A 261 2.81 -15.95 -12.76
CA ILE A 261 2.21 -16.78 -11.71
C ILE A 261 3.23 -17.01 -10.60
N VAL A 262 2.85 -16.68 -9.36
CA VAL A 262 3.72 -16.77 -8.17
C VAL A 262 3.28 -17.87 -7.21
#